data_AF-D6GWE4-F1
#
_entry.id   AF-D6GWE4-F1
#
_cell.length_a   1.000
_cell.length_b   1.000
_cell.length_c   1.000
_cell.angle_alpha   90.00
_cell.angle_beta   90.00
_cell.angle_gamma   90.00
#
_symmetry.space_group_name_H-M   'P 1'
#
loop_
_entity.id
_entity.type
_entity.pdbx_description
1 polymer ?
#
loop_
_entity_poly.entity_id
_entity_poly.type
_entity_poly.pdbx_seq_one_letter_code
_entity_poly.pdbx_strand_id
1 'polypeptide(L)'
;MEDEILMSSKKAKELSSQKKLLQKIKLHDVSIEFEGSTAHIKGESALEVMSVKNVVTAFNRGFDADISSLLLDDDYDIIVISLRDYTASDKRAMQLKGRVIGSRGMIKKRLMRETLCYINVYGKTISIIGQIENLSIVHSAVDMILRGAKHV
;
A
#
# COMPACT_ATOMS: atom_id res chain seq x y z
N MET A 1 -20.06 -11.73 -2.84
CA MET A 1 -19.49 -10.53 -3.48
C MET A 1 -18.21 -10.89 -4.22
N GLU A 2 -17.88 -10.15 -5.28
CA GLU A 2 -16.72 -10.39 -6.12
C GLU A 2 -16.01 -9.08 -6.47
N ASP A 3 -14.68 -9.08 -6.50
CA ASP A 3 -13.83 -7.97 -6.93
C ASP A 3 -12.61 -8.51 -7.68
N GLU A 4 -11.97 -7.67 -8.49
CA GLU A 4 -10.78 -8.05 -9.25
C GLU A 4 -9.71 -6.96 -9.24
N ILE A 5 -8.44 -7.38 -9.13
CA ILE A 5 -7.29 -6.46 -9.19
C ILE A 5 -6.29 -6.95 -10.24
N LEU A 6 -5.96 -6.04 -11.16
CA LEU A 6 -4.81 -6.20 -12.03
C LEU A 6 -3.50 -5.93 -11.28
N MET A 7 -2.54 -6.84 -11.41
CA MET A 7 -1.21 -6.72 -10.84
C MET A 7 -0.12 -7.15 -11.82
N SER A 8 1.14 -6.89 -11.48
CA SER A 8 2.22 -7.39 -12.32
C SER A 8 2.31 -8.93 -12.23
N SER A 9 2.59 -9.61 -13.35
CA SER A 9 2.71 -11.08 -13.38
C SER A 9 3.76 -11.61 -12.41
N LYS A 10 4.81 -10.81 -12.13
CA LYS A 10 5.82 -11.14 -11.10
C LYS A 10 5.22 -11.11 -9.70
N LYS A 11 4.43 -10.08 -9.37
CA LYS A 11 3.78 -9.95 -8.06
C LYS A 11 2.68 -10.99 -7.84
N ALA A 12 1.94 -11.36 -8.88
CA ALA A 12 0.97 -12.46 -8.81
C ALA A 12 1.64 -13.78 -8.38
N LYS A 13 2.75 -14.14 -9.04
CA LYS A 13 3.55 -15.32 -8.67
C LYS A 13 4.10 -15.24 -7.26
N GLU A 14 4.64 -14.08 -6.87
CA GLU A 14 5.18 -13.84 -5.53
C GLU A 14 4.11 -14.00 -4.45
N LEU A 15 2.92 -13.41 -4.66
CA LEU A 15 1.79 -13.48 -3.74
C LEU A 15 1.24 -14.91 -3.62
N SER A 16 1.12 -15.64 -4.74
CA SER A 16 0.69 -17.04 -4.74
C SER A 16 1.62 -17.96 -3.93
N SER A 17 2.89 -17.55 -3.75
CA SER A 17 3.88 -18.29 -2.95
C SER A 17 3.77 -17.99 -1.44
N GLN A 18 3.07 -16.91 -1.06
CA GLN A 18 2.89 -16.48 0.33
C GLN A 18 1.77 -17.28 1.03
N LYS A 19 2.01 -18.58 1.26
CA LYS A 19 1.03 -19.50 1.88
C LYS A 19 0.46 -18.98 3.20
N LYS A 20 1.28 -18.35 4.05
CA LYS A 20 0.84 -17.79 5.34
C LYS A 20 -0.20 -16.69 5.16
N LEU A 21 -0.01 -15.80 4.20
CA LEU A 21 -0.95 -14.71 3.93
C LEU A 21 -2.26 -15.26 3.37
N LEU A 22 -2.18 -16.18 2.42
CA LEU A 22 -3.37 -16.85 1.86
C LEU A 22 -4.15 -17.62 2.93
N GLN A 23 -3.46 -18.23 3.89
CA GLN A 23 -4.12 -18.88 5.04
C GLN A 23 -4.84 -17.87 5.93
N LYS A 24 -4.20 -16.73 6.26
CA LYS A 24 -4.87 -15.65 7.02
C LYS A 24 -6.14 -15.18 6.31
N ILE A 25 -6.06 -14.92 5.01
CA ILE A 25 -7.20 -14.46 4.21
C ILE A 25 -8.36 -15.47 4.24
N LYS A 26 -8.07 -16.77 4.16
CA LYS A 26 -9.08 -17.83 4.27
C LYS A 26 -9.79 -17.88 5.62
N LEU A 27 -9.21 -17.32 6.69
CA LEU A 27 -9.87 -17.24 8.00
C LEU A 27 -10.95 -16.15 8.05
N HIS A 28 -10.96 -15.24 7.08
CA HIS A 28 -11.99 -14.21 6.91
C HIS A 28 -12.98 -14.59 5.81
N ASP A 29 -13.20 -15.90 5.57
CA ASP A 29 -14.15 -16.43 4.58
C ASP A 29 -14.06 -15.84 3.16
N VAL A 30 -12.86 -15.36 2.78
CA VAL A 30 -12.54 -14.83 1.45
C VAL A 30 -11.59 -15.77 0.73
N SER A 31 -11.86 -16.03 -0.55
CA SER A 31 -10.99 -16.75 -1.47
C SER A 31 -10.35 -15.81 -2.47
N ILE A 32 -9.10 -16.15 -2.87
CA ILE A 32 -8.38 -15.46 -3.94
C ILE A 32 -7.97 -16.50 -4.98
N GLU A 33 -8.30 -16.22 -6.23
CA GLU A 33 -7.87 -16.98 -7.40
C GLU A 33 -7.04 -16.09 -8.32
N PHE A 34 -5.97 -16.64 -8.90
CA PHE A 34 -5.07 -15.89 -9.78
C PHE A 34 -5.19 -16.40 -11.20
N GLU A 35 -5.62 -15.54 -12.11
CA GLU A 35 -5.63 -15.80 -13.55
C GLU A 35 -4.62 -14.88 -14.24
N GLY A 36 -3.44 -15.43 -14.55
CA GLY A 36 -2.35 -14.68 -15.18
C GLY A 36 -1.84 -13.52 -14.32
N SER A 37 -2.25 -12.29 -14.67
CA SER A 37 -1.91 -11.05 -13.96
C SER A 37 -3.06 -10.48 -13.12
N THR A 38 -4.20 -11.17 -13.08
CA THR A 38 -5.39 -10.72 -12.39
C THR A 38 -5.61 -11.58 -11.14
N ALA A 39 -5.95 -10.93 -10.03
CA ALA A 39 -6.41 -11.60 -8.82
C ALA A 39 -7.91 -11.38 -8.67
N HIS A 40 -8.68 -12.46 -8.64
CA HIS A 40 -10.11 -12.48 -8.39
C HIS A 40 -10.34 -12.77 -6.92
N ILE A 41 -11.12 -11.91 -6.25
CA ILE A 41 -11.38 -11.96 -4.82
C ILE A 41 -12.87 -12.21 -4.64
N LYS A 42 -13.23 -13.27 -3.91
CA LYS A 42 -14.62 -13.65 -3.67
C LYS A 42 -14.86 -13.91 -2.19
N GLY A 43 -15.97 -13.44 -1.66
CA GLY A 43 -16.35 -13.65 -0.27
C GLY A 43 -17.80 -13.27 -0.02
N GLU A 44 -18.32 -13.61 1.15
CA GLU A 44 -19.72 -13.30 1.51
C GLU A 44 -19.88 -11.84 1.95
N SER A 45 -18.95 -11.35 2.78
CA SER A 45 -18.96 -9.99 3.32
C SER A 45 -18.32 -8.97 2.38
N ALA A 46 -18.97 -7.81 2.27
CA ALA A 46 -18.43 -6.68 1.52
C ALA A 46 -17.14 -6.13 2.12
N LEU A 47 -17.12 -6.06 3.44
CA LEU A 47 -16.02 -5.49 4.20
C LEU A 47 -14.78 -6.38 4.07
N GLU A 48 -14.93 -7.69 4.23
CA GLU A 48 -13.81 -8.64 4.14
C GLU A 48 -13.21 -8.67 2.72
N VAL A 49 -14.06 -8.65 1.69
CA VAL A 49 -13.59 -8.55 0.30
C VAL A 49 -12.80 -7.26 0.08
N MET A 50 -13.24 -6.14 0.67
CA MET A 50 -12.53 -4.86 0.59
C MET A 50 -11.21 -4.87 1.36
N SER A 51 -11.17 -5.44 2.56
CA SER A 51 -9.94 -5.61 3.35
C SER A 51 -8.92 -6.46 2.58
N VAL A 52 -9.35 -7.57 1.99
CA VAL A 52 -8.50 -8.42 1.16
C VAL A 52 -8.05 -7.73 -0.13
N LYS A 53 -8.92 -6.92 -0.74
CA LYS A 53 -8.54 -6.04 -1.87
C LYS A 53 -7.43 -5.07 -1.48
N ASN A 54 -7.51 -4.50 -0.28
CA ASN A 54 -6.48 -3.63 0.27
C ASN A 54 -5.16 -4.38 0.52
N VAL A 55 -5.21 -5.61 1.06
CA VAL A 55 -4.03 -6.50 1.21
C VAL A 55 -3.35 -6.73 -0.14
N VAL A 56 -4.12 -7.12 -1.16
CA VAL A 56 -3.59 -7.37 -2.51
C VAL A 56 -2.99 -6.09 -3.12
N THR A 57 -3.65 -4.95 -2.91
CA THR A 57 -3.16 -3.64 -3.33
C THR A 57 -1.84 -3.29 -2.65
N ALA A 58 -1.73 -3.46 -1.33
CA ALA A 58 -0.51 -3.25 -0.57
C ALA A 58 0.67 -4.06 -1.12
N PHE A 59 0.45 -5.35 -1.35
CA PHE A 59 1.47 -6.25 -1.87
C PHE A 59 1.94 -5.82 -3.27
N ASN A 60 0.99 -5.43 -4.14
CA ASN A 60 1.29 -4.92 -5.48
C ASN A 60 2.04 -3.57 -5.44
N ARG A 61 1.84 -2.77 -4.39
CA ARG A 61 2.59 -1.52 -4.13
C ARG A 61 3.88 -1.75 -3.36
N GLY A 62 4.31 -3.00 -3.22
CA GLY A 62 5.65 -3.38 -2.77
C GLY A 62 5.81 -3.55 -1.27
N PHE A 63 4.71 -3.63 -0.51
CA PHE A 63 4.75 -4.15 0.85
C PHE A 63 4.96 -5.67 0.83
N ASP A 64 5.55 -6.19 1.91
CA ASP A 64 5.67 -7.63 2.13
C ASP A 64 4.37 -8.22 2.70
N ALA A 65 4.35 -9.54 2.88
CA ALA A 65 3.18 -10.26 3.36
C ALA A 65 2.82 -9.91 4.82
N ASP A 66 3.81 -9.63 5.66
CA ASP A 66 3.58 -9.37 7.08
C ASP A 66 2.90 -8.01 7.26
N ILE A 67 3.44 -6.96 6.63
CA ILE A 67 2.85 -5.61 6.65
C ILE A 67 1.52 -5.58 5.90
N SER A 68 1.41 -6.24 4.76
CA SER A 68 0.15 -6.27 4.01
C SER A 68 -0.97 -6.96 4.81
N SER A 69 -0.64 -7.97 5.63
CA SER A 69 -1.64 -8.68 6.44
C SER A 69 -2.27 -7.85 7.56
N LEU A 70 -1.70 -6.68 7.89
CA LEU A 70 -2.31 -5.76 8.86
C LEU A 70 -3.67 -5.24 8.36
N LEU A 71 -3.86 -5.15 7.04
CA LEU A 71 -5.11 -4.67 6.44
C LEU A 71 -6.27 -5.66 6.53
N LEU A 72 -6.07 -6.81 7.17
CA LEU A 72 -7.15 -7.72 7.55
C LEU A 72 -7.80 -7.33 8.89
N ASP A 73 -7.17 -6.42 9.63
CA ASP A 73 -7.70 -5.81 10.84
C ASP A 73 -8.39 -4.50 10.48
N ASP A 74 -9.62 -4.31 10.95
CA ASP A 74 -10.48 -3.16 10.63
C ASP A 74 -9.93 -1.84 11.19
N ASP A 75 -9.01 -1.87 12.15
CA ASP A 75 -8.34 -0.68 12.68
C ASP A 75 -7.25 -0.12 11.74
N TYR A 76 -6.87 -0.89 10.72
CA TYR A 76 -5.83 -0.53 9.76
C TYR A 76 -6.40 -0.23 8.38
N ASP A 77 -5.80 0.74 7.70
CA ASP A 77 -6.14 1.04 6.32
C ASP A 77 -4.88 1.40 5.50
N ILE A 78 -5.06 1.52 4.19
CA ILE A 78 -4.03 1.86 3.23
C ILE A 78 -4.39 3.13 2.45
N ILE A 79 -3.45 4.07 2.40
CA ILE A 79 -3.51 5.21 1.49
C ILE A 79 -2.52 5.03 0.36
N VAL A 80 -2.98 5.16 -0.88
CA VAL A 80 -2.13 5.13 -2.09
C VAL A 80 -2.15 6.48 -2.76
N ILE A 81 -1.00 7.15 -2.78
CA ILE A 81 -0.79 8.45 -3.39
C ILE A 81 -0.16 8.26 -4.76
N SER A 82 -0.79 8.78 -5.82
CA SER A 82 -0.25 8.78 -7.17
C SER A 82 0.70 9.98 -7.36
N LEU A 83 1.93 9.73 -7.81
CA LEU A 83 2.86 10.81 -8.14
C LEU A 83 2.42 11.61 -9.38
N ARG A 84 1.53 11.04 -10.20
CA ARG A 84 0.99 11.73 -11.38
C ARG A 84 0.12 12.93 -11.00
N ASP A 85 -0.42 12.91 -9.79
CA ASP A 85 -1.27 13.97 -9.25
C ASP A 85 -0.45 15.23 -8.94
N TYR A 86 0.87 15.09 -8.83
CA TYR A 86 1.82 16.17 -8.52
C TYR A 86 2.71 16.53 -9.72
N THR A 87 2.90 15.61 -10.67
CA THR A 87 3.77 15.84 -11.82
C THR A 87 3.54 14.83 -12.94
N ALA A 88 3.47 15.32 -14.18
CA ALA A 88 3.52 14.48 -15.38
C ALA A 88 4.95 14.03 -15.76
N SER A 89 5.99 14.71 -15.25
CA SER A 89 7.39 14.41 -15.56
C SER A 89 7.96 13.29 -14.69
N ASP A 90 8.49 12.23 -15.32
CA ASP A 90 9.17 11.13 -14.63
C ASP A 90 10.44 11.60 -13.88
N LYS A 91 11.18 12.57 -14.45
CA LYS A 91 12.35 13.19 -13.79
C LYS A 91 11.93 13.88 -12.50
N ARG A 92 10.85 14.66 -12.54
CA ARG A 92 10.31 15.34 -11.36
C ARG A 92 9.75 14.34 -10.36
N ALA A 93 9.07 13.28 -10.80
CA ALA A 93 8.58 12.21 -9.94
C ALA A 93 9.73 11.52 -9.19
N MET A 94 10.88 11.30 -9.85
CA MET A 94 12.08 10.76 -9.20
C MET A 94 12.61 11.70 -8.09
N GLN A 95 12.61 13.02 -8.33
CA GLN A 95 12.99 14.00 -7.30
C GLN A 95 12.01 14.00 -6.12
N LEU A 96 10.70 13.96 -6.38
CA LEU A 96 9.67 13.91 -5.33
C LEU A 96 9.81 12.65 -4.46
N LYS A 97 10.02 11.48 -5.08
CA LYS A 97 10.36 10.25 -4.35
C LYS A 97 11.59 10.43 -3.45
N GLY A 98 12.65 11.05 -3.98
CA GLY A 98 13.86 11.36 -3.23
C GLY A 98 13.60 12.25 -2.00
N ARG A 99 12.67 13.21 -2.10
CA ARG A 99 12.29 14.09 -0.98
C ARG A 99 11.54 13.32 0.12
N VAL A 100 10.61 12.44 -0.25
CA VAL A 100 9.85 11.64 0.73
C VAL A 100 10.76 10.63 1.44
N ILE A 101 11.70 10.01 0.70
CA ILE A 101 12.70 9.11 1.30
C ILE A 101 13.63 9.92 2.21
N GLY A 102 14.12 11.08 1.74
CA GLY A 102 15.13 11.89 2.40
C GLY A 102 16.51 11.23 2.36
N SER A 103 17.53 11.96 2.82
CA SER A 103 18.92 11.47 2.87
C SER A 103 18.99 10.19 3.70
N ARG A 104 19.51 9.09 3.11
CA ARG A 104 19.59 7.75 3.75
C ARG A 104 18.26 7.22 4.31
N GLY A 105 17.13 7.69 3.79
CA GLY A 105 15.81 7.30 4.26
C GLY A 105 15.37 8.01 5.55
N MET A 106 16.07 9.05 6.01
CA MET A 106 15.84 9.65 7.32
C MET A 106 14.42 10.22 7.49
N ILE A 107 13.88 10.89 6.48
CA ILE A 107 12.52 11.48 6.55
C ILE A 107 11.48 10.37 6.67
N LYS A 108 11.53 9.39 5.76
CA LYS A 108 10.62 8.23 5.78
C LYS A 108 10.70 7.47 7.11
N LYS A 109 11.92 7.17 7.59
CA LYS A 109 12.13 6.46 8.87
C LYS A 109 11.63 7.25 10.07
N ARG A 110 11.77 8.58 10.05
CA ARG A 110 11.26 9.46 11.11
C ARG A 110 9.74 9.40 11.17
N LEU A 111 9.06 9.62 10.04
CA LEU A 111 7.60 9.54 9.95
C LEU A 111 7.10 8.18 10.45
N MET A 112 7.69 7.08 9.97
CA MET A 112 7.30 5.72 10.40
C MET A 112 7.48 5.49 11.91
N ARG A 113 8.57 5.99 12.50
CA ARG A 113 8.84 5.84 13.94
C ARG A 113 7.91 6.67 14.81
N GLU A 114 7.57 7.89 14.37
CA GLU A 114 6.73 8.81 15.14
C GLU A 114 5.24 8.46 15.06
N THR A 115 4.81 7.76 14.00
CA THR A 115 3.37 7.49 13.73
C THR A 115 3.02 6.01 13.72
N LEU A 116 4.01 5.12 13.90
CA LEU A 116 3.88 3.66 13.79
C LEU A 116 3.30 3.18 12.44
N CYS A 117 3.26 4.04 11.43
CA CYS A 117 2.84 3.69 10.08
C CYS A 117 4.01 3.12 9.26
N TYR A 118 3.66 2.44 8.17
CA TYR A 118 4.57 1.87 7.20
C TYR A 118 4.48 2.61 5.88
N ILE A 119 5.60 3.12 5.37
CA ILE A 119 5.66 3.87 4.11
C ILE A 119 6.49 3.09 3.08
N ASN A 120 5.89 2.85 1.92
CA ASN A 120 6.58 2.32 0.76
C ASN A 120 6.54 3.27 -0.43
N VAL A 121 7.68 3.37 -1.13
CA VAL A 121 7.82 4.22 -2.33
C VAL A 121 8.15 3.29 -3.48
N TYR A 122 7.15 3.01 -4.33
CA TYR A 122 7.25 1.99 -5.37
C TYR A 122 6.68 2.49 -6.70
N GLY A 123 7.48 2.35 -7.77
CA GLY A 123 7.09 2.76 -9.11
C GLY A 123 6.67 4.23 -9.20
N LYS A 124 5.38 4.45 -9.47
CA LYS A 124 4.73 5.76 -9.64
C LYS A 124 3.82 6.15 -8.45
N THR A 125 3.88 5.41 -7.35
CA THR A 125 3.03 5.63 -6.18
C THR A 125 3.84 5.66 -4.88
N ILE A 126 3.27 6.32 -3.87
CA ILE A 126 3.70 6.23 -2.47
C ILE A 126 2.53 5.65 -1.71
N SER A 127 2.77 4.59 -0.94
CA SER A 127 1.71 3.91 -0.20
C SER A 127 2.03 3.90 1.29
N ILE A 128 0.99 4.07 2.11
CA ILE A 128 1.07 4.18 3.56
C ILE A 128 0.09 3.18 4.16
N ILE A 129 0.54 2.34 5.10
CA ILE A 129 -0.29 1.41 5.87
C ILE A 129 -0.14 1.77 7.35
N GLY A 130 -1.23 1.80 8.09
CA GLY A 130 -1.19 2.09 9.51
C GLY A 130 -2.59 2.13 10.11
N GLN A 131 -2.66 2.38 11.42
CA GLN A 131 -3.94 2.60 12.07
C GLN A 131 -4.61 3.86 11.51
N ILE A 132 -5.94 3.81 11.36
CA ILE A 132 -6.75 4.87 10.74
C ILE A 132 -6.45 6.25 11.35
N GLU A 133 -6.29 6.34 12.67
CA GLU A 133 -6.00 7.58 13.38
C GLU A 133 -4.68 8.23 12.95
N ASN A 134 -3.64 7.43 12.69
CA ASN A 134 -2.30 7.89 12.34
C ASN A 134 -2.10 8.12 10.84
N LEU A 135 -2.91 7.46 10.00
CA LEU A 135 -2.80 7.55 8.55
C LEU A 135 -2.96 8.99 8.03
N SER A 136 -3.92 9.73 8.58
CA SER A 136 -4.20 11.11 8.17
C SER A 136 -3.00 12.05 8.39
N ILE A 137 -2.27 11.85 9.49
CA ILE A 137 -1.07 12.62 9.86
C ILE A 137 0.05 12.35 8.84
N VAL A 138 0.33 11.08 8.56
CA VAL A 138 1.40 10.70 7.63
C VAL A 138 1.06 11.11 6.20
N HIS A 139 -0.20 10.92 5.80
CA HIS A 139 -0.67 11.36 4.49
C HIS A 139 -0.46 12.86 4.29
N SER A 140 -0.85 13.68 5.26
CA SER A 140 -0.65 15.13 5.22
C SER A 140 0.82 15.50 5.14
N ALA A 141 1.68 14.90 5.96
CA ALA A 141 3.12 15.14 5.91
C ALA A 141 3.74 14.78 4.55
N VAL A 142 3.32 13.65 3.96
CA VAL A 142 3.79 13.23 2.63
C VAL A 142 3.28 14.18 1.54
N ASP A 143 2.00 14.55 1.54
CA ASP A 143 1.42 15.51 0.58
C ASP A 143 2.17 16.85 0.63
N MET A 144 2.49 17.37 1.82
CA MET A 144 3.27 18.60 1.99
C MET A 144 4.67 18.51 1.37
N ILE A 145 5.37 17.39 1.58
CA ILE A 145 6.68 17.13 0.97
C ILE A 145 6.56 17.10 -0.57
N LEU A 146 5.51 16.47 -1.09
CA LEU A 146 5.27 16.33 -2.52
C LEU A 146 4.94 17.67 -3.20
N ARG A 147 4.12 18.51 -2.56
CA ARG A 147 3.84 19.89 -3.01
C ARG A 147 5.06 20.80 -2.93
N GLY A 148 6.08 20.40 -2.16
CA GLY A 148 7.29 21.20 -1.96
C GLY A 148 7.02 22.42 -1.09
N ALA A 149 6.02 22.34 -0.20
CA ALA A 149 5.80 23.38 0.79
C ALA A 149 7.07 23.52 1.63
N LYS A 150 7.70 24.70 1.59
CA LYS A 150 8.51 25.15 2.71
C LYS A 150 7.54 25.40 3.84
N HIS A 151 7.56 24.58 4.89
CA HIS A 151 7.24 25.19 6.17
C HIS A 151 8.41 26.12 6.50
N VAL A 152 8.13 27.41 6.32
CA VAL A 152 8.81 28.50 7.04
C VAL A 152 8.77 28.23 8.53
#